data_AF-A0A4Q2D5L7-F1
#
_entry.id   AF-A0A4Q2D5L7-F1
#
_cell.length_a   1.000
_cell.length_b   1.000
_cell.length_c   1.000
_cell.angle_alpha   90.00
_cell.angle_beta   90.00
_cell.angle_gamma   90.00
#
_symmetry.space_group_name_H-M   'P 1'
#
loop_
_entity.id
_entity.type
_entity.pdbx_description
1 polymer ?
#
loop_
_entity_poly.entity_id
_entity_poly.type
_entity_poly.pdbx_seq_one_letter_code
_entity_poly.pdbx_strand_id
1 'polypeptide(L)'
;MADSPTFSGAKPPIWKSNQLKCPSTSTTLSNELLHQFFPNKSTYLLLNWWLDGSNTSARSLQQFNSLVTNVLTQSDFDPHTLVGFCAEKEMERIDNLQNGPEVVIQIQDRWMKTDVTLPMCPPTGVKYSSFDEVPTFPVPGMFHHSLVDLVKSALSEPAAETFHLFPFEEYWVPAPDRPPQRVLSEVYTSPIFIEEYLRVQNTQKQAGLQMESVVIGLLFWSDSTHLTSFGNSSLWPIYVYFGNQSKYSHSKPSMFSAHHLAYIPKLPQSFLETYSNIFDEPPTKETTTQARRKLIHIVWMILLDQELVHVYMNGFDWEYWDGVIRRNFLRIITHLMDYQENNVVKDTLGPRSSTPIRVWTPYSLEHGFDYHQTIVPDVMHKGELGVFKAIFIHLLRLLNAIDLDDVVELNYRYQSIPTFGCDTIRKFPLAVSAMEKLAARDYEDMLQPLRVLFDVNSWHSSAKLRSHRLTTVAELENITRQLGISLRKFVASTCEEFDTKPLEKEVAKKARRKAAAKAKAGASGVNKGKARAKPEDDKEGSDAPAKAQFNMLTYKLHAFGHYTEKIARYGTTDNYSTQTGELEHRRVKKFYPTAYKQDYVAGIAKQQ
;
A
#
# COMPACT_ATOMS: atom_id res chain seq x y z
N MET A 1 25.21 -21.37 13.59
CA MET A 1 24.85 -22.71 13.11
C MET A 1 23.40 -22.63 12.69
N ALA A 2 23.15 -22.82 11.39
CA ALA A 2 21.85 -22.63 10.77
C ALA A 2 21.22 -24.01 10.57
N ASP A 3 20.13 -24.29 11.27
CA ASP A 3 19.31 -25.47 11.00
C ASP A 3 18.24 -25.09 9.97
N SER A 4 18.42 -25.63 8.77
CA SER A 4 17.42 -25.66 7.70
C SER A 4 16.32 -26.68 8.05
N PRO A 5 15.04 -26.39 7.76
CA PRO A 5 14.05 -27.44 7.68
C PRO A 5 14.27 -28.23 6.38
N THR A 6 14.50 -29.53 6.56
CA THR A 6 14.58 -30.59 5.56
C THR A 6 13.40 -30.59 4.59
N PHE A 7 13.68 -30.41 3.30
CA PHE A 7 12.79 -30.83 2.21
C PHE A 7 13.40 -32.06 1.51
N SER A 8 12.98 -33.25 1.93
CA SER A 8 13.22 -34.49 1.18
C SER A 8 12.23 -34.56 0.02
N GLY A 9 12.70 -34.42 -1.22
CA GLY A 9 11.86 -34.60 -2.39
C GLY A 9 12.40 -34.06 -3.71
N ALA A 10 13.71 -34.01 -3.94
CA ALA A 10 14.26 -33.70 -5.26
C ALA A 10 14.49 -35.01 -6.04
N LYS A 11 13.79 -35.20 -7.16
CA LYS A 11 14.27 -36.10 -8.23
C LYS A 11 15.13 -35.29 -9.20
N PRO A 12 16.28 -35.83 -9.66
CA PRO A 12 17.25 -35.10 -10.47
C PRO A 12 16.77 -34.89 -11.91
N PRO A 13 17.34 -33.92 -12.65
CA PRO A 13 16.97 -33.66 -14.03
C PRO A 13 17.67 -34.67 -14.95
N ILE A 14 16.94 -35.25 -15.90
CA ILE A 14 17.53 -35.98 -17.02
C ILE A 14 17.33 -35.11 -18.26
N TRP A 15 18.43 -34.63 -18.84
CA TRP A 15 18.42 -33.98 -20.15
C TRP A 15 19.23 -34.78 -21.16
N LYS A 16 18.56 -34.97 -22.31
CA LYS A 16 19.03 -35.26 -23.68
C LYS A 16 19.26 -36.71 -24.10
N SER A 17 18.39 -37.18 -24.99
CA SER A 17 18.82 -37.78 -26.25
C SER A 17 17.96 -37.26 -27.42
N ASN A 18 18.65 -36.52 -28.28
CA ASN A 18 18.43 -36.16 -29.68
C ASN A 18 17.23 -36.72 -30.47
N GLN A 19 16.72 -35.79 -31.29
CA GLN A 19 16.13 -35.98 -32.62
C GLN A 19 14.85 -36.81 -32.72
N LEU A 20 13.72 -36.13 -32.63
CA LEU A 20 12.57 -36.34 -33.53
C LEU A 20 11.91 -34.96 -33.77
N LYS A 21 11.94 -34.51 -35.02
CA LYS A 21 11.09 -33.40 -35.48
C LYS A 21 9.64 -33.87 -35.33
N CYS A 22 8.89 -33.32 -34.39
CA CYS A 22 7.44 -33.48 -34.39
C CYS A 22 6.86 -32.72 -35.60
N PRO A 23 6.06 -33.36 -36.46
CA PRO A 23 5.33 -32.67 -37.51
C PRO A 23 4.35 -31.69 -36.87
N SER A 24 4.24 -30.51 -37.45
CA SER A 24 3.12 -29.62 -37.25
C SER A 24 1.86 -30.27 -37.82
N THR A 25 1.23 -31.14 -37.05
CA THR A 25 -0.12 -31.63 -37.33
C THR A 25 -0.98 -31.30 -36.12
N SER A 26 -1.79 -30.25 -36.28
CA SER A 26 -2.98 -30.01 -35.47
C SER A 26 -3.84 -31.27 -35.55
N THR A 27 -3.69 -32.14 -34.57
CA THR A 27 -4.58 -33.29 -34.43
C THR A 27 -5.73 -32.79 -33.58
N THR A 28 -6.66 -32.10 -34.23
CA THR A 28 -8.02 -31.94 -33.72
C THR A 28 -8.54 -33.36 -33.56
N LEU A 29 -8.41 -33.95 -32.37
CA LEU A 29 -9.27 -35.03 -31.94
C LEU A 29 -10.69 -34.49 -32.15
N SER A 30 -11.38 -35.01 -33.16
CA SER A 30 -12.74 -34.60 -33.48
C SER A 30 -13.57 -34.66 -32.19
N ASN A 31 -14.21 -33.55 -31.82
CA ASN A 31 -15.06 -33.41 -30.62
C ASN A 31 -16.09 -34.55 -30.46
N GLU A 32 -16.39 -35.29 -31.53
CA GLU A 32 -17.25 -36.47 -31.51
C GLU A 32 -16.67 -37.69 -30.75
N LEU A 33 -15.34 -37.85 -30.68
CA LEU A 33 -14.70 -38.99 -30.00
C LEU A 33 -14.50 -38.77 -28.51
N LEU A 34 -14.40 -37.52 -28.04
CA LEU A 34 -14.20 -37.22 -26.61
C LEU A 34 -15.44 -37.49 -25.76
N HIS A 35 -16.64 -37.39 -26.32
CA HIS A 35 -17.90 -37.74 -25.65
C HIS A 35 -17.94 -39.20 -25.14
N GLN A 36 -17.19 -40.12 -25.76
CA GLN A 36 -17.17 -41.54 -25.41
C GLN A 36 -16.41 -41.83 -24.10
N PHE A 37 -15.58 -40.89 -23.63
CA PHE A 37 -14.81 -41.04 -22.39
C PHE A 37 -15.57 -40.57 -21.14
N PHE A 38 -16.77 -39.97 -21.31
CA PHE A 38 -17.57 -39.46 -20.21
C PHE A 38 -18.89 -40.24 -20.08
N PRO A 39 -19.41 -40.40 -18.86
CA PRO A 39 -20.58 -41.26 -18.60
C PRO A 39 -21.87 -40.79 -19.28
N ASN A 40 -21.97 -39.51 -19.64
CA ASN A 40 -23.09 -38.98 -20.43
C ASN A 40 -22.71 -37.68 -21.17
N LYS A 41 -23.55 -37.28 -22.12
CA LYS A 41 -23.35 -36.10 -22.96
C LYS A 41 -23.32 -34.79 -22.17
N SER A 42 -24.11 -34.69 -21.11
CA SER A 42 -24.19 -33.50 -20.25
C SER A 42 -22.90 -33.28 -19.45
N THR A 43 -22.32 -34.35 -18.91
CA THR A 43 -21.03 -34.32 -18.21
C THR A 43 -19.92 -33.86 -19.15
N TYR A 44 -19.90 -34.34 -20.39
CA TYR A 44 -18.96 -33.85 -21.39
C TYR A 44 -19.15 -32.36 -21.68
N LEU A 45 -20.37 -31.87 -21.95
CA LEU A 45 -20.59 -30.47 -22.32
C LEU A 45 -20.18 -29.51 -21.19
N LEU A 46 -20.46 -29.89 -19.94
CA LEU A 46 -20.05 -29.14 -18.75
C LEU A 46 -18.53 -29.11 -18.60
N LEU A 47 -17.86 -30.27 -18.69
CA LEU A 47 -16.40 -30.36 -18.58
C LEU A 47 -15.68 -29.71 -19.77
N ASN A 48 -16.24 -29.81 -20.97
CA ASN A 48 -15.68 -29.17 -22.15
C ASN A 48 -15.75 -27.64 -22.01
N TRP A 49 -16.88 -27.08 -21.54
CA TRP A 49 -16.96 -25.65 -21.20
C TRP A 49 -15.95 -25.23 -20.12
N TRP A 50 -15.74 -26.08 -19.11
CA TRP A 50 -14.76 -25.84 -18.06
C TRP A 50 -13.32 -25.83 -18.59
N LEU A 51 -13.00 -26.75 -19.50
CA LEU A 51 -11.67 -26.92 -20.09
C LEU A 51 -11.38 -25.94 -21.23
N ASP A 52 -12.41 -25.53 -21.99
CA ASP A 52 -12.34 -24.54 -23.09
C ASP A 52 -12.14 -23.11 -22.60
N GLY A 53 -12.13 -22.88 -21.28
CA GLY A 53 -11.89 -21.58 -20.65
C GLY A 53 -10.50 -21.01 -20.97
N SER A 54 -10.32 -20.48 -22.17
CA SER A 54 -9.11 -19.81 -22.62
C SER A 54 -8.96 -18.48 -21.87
N ASN A 55 -8.02 -18.46 -20.94
CA ASN A 55 -7.50 -17.34 -20.17
C ASN A 55 -8.33 -16.89 -18.94
N THR A 56 -7.60 -16.97 -17.81
CA THR A 56 -7.75 -16.28 -16.51
C THR A 56 -8.51 -16.99 -15.37
N SER A 57 -7.75 -17.17 -14.28
CA SER A 57 -8.02 -17.76 -12.96
C SER A 57 -8.46 -19.23 -12.88
N ALA A 58 -7.66 -20.02 -12.16
CA ALA A 58 -7.97 -21.39 -11.76
C ALA A 58 -9.32 -21.42 -11.02
N ARG A 59 -10.37 -21.80 -11.73
CA ARG A 59 -11.67 -22.06 -11.13
C ARG A 59 -11.54 -23.36 -10.30
N SER A 60 -12.10 -23.41 -9.10
CA SER A 60 -11.94 -24.60 -8.24
C SER A 60 -12.93 -25.68 -8.64
N LEU A 61 -12.52 -26.96 -8.58
CA LEU A 61 -13.43 -28.09 -8.79
C LEU A 61 -14.64 -28.04 -7.84
N GLN A 62 -14.46 -27.44 -6.66
CA GLN A 62 -15.53 -27.24 -5.68
C GLN A 62 -16.59 -26.24 -6.17
N GLN A 63 -16.19 -25.12 -6.78
CA GLN A 63 -17.13 -24.16 -7.38
C GLN A 63 -17.87 -24.79 -8.57
N PHE A 64 -17.19 -25.60 -9.37
CA PHE A 64 -17.81 -26.32 -10.48
C PHE A 64 -18.87 -27.32 -9.99
N ASN A 65 -18.55 -28.10 -8.95
CA ASN A 65 -19.51 -29.01 -8.34
C ASN A 65 -20.70 -28.25 -7.73
N SER A 66 -20.46 -27.10 -7.08
CA SER A 66 -21.53 -26.24 -6.58
C SER A 66 -22.46 -25.73 -7.70
N LEU A 67 -21.95 -25.39 -8.87
CA LEU A 67 -22.80 -25.00 -10.01
C LEU A 67 -23.74 -26.13 -10.42
N VAL A 68 -23.26 -27.37 -10.45
CA VAL A 68 -24.09 -28.52 -10.81
C VAL A 68 -25.13 -28.79 -9.71
N THR A 69 -24.72 -28.88 -8.45
CA THR A 69 -25.59 -29.29 -7.33
C THR A 69 -26.54 -28.20 -6.83
N ASN A 70 -26.10 -26.95 -6.82
CA ASN A 70 -26.87 -25.85 -6.22
C ASN A 70 -27.61 -25.00 -7.26
N VAL A 71 -27.33 -25.17 -8.56
CA VAL A 71 -28.02 -24.42 -9.63
C VAL A 71 -28.71 -25.37 -10.59
N LEU A 72 -27.95 -26.23 -11.30
CA LEU A 72 -28.50 -27.03 -12.39
C LEU A 72 -29.45 -28.14 -11.94
N THR A 73 -29.34 -28.63 -10.71
CA THR A 73 -30.22 -29.68 -10.16
C THR A 73 -31.38 -29.15 -9.31
N GLN A 74 -31.56 -27.83 -9.19
CA GLN A 74 -32.71 -27.27 -8.47
C GLN A 74 -34.00 -27.45 -9.28
N SER A 75 -35.12 -27.74 -8.60
CA SER A 75 -36.43 -27.98 -9.24
C SER A 75 -36.94 -26.78 -10.04
N ASP A 76 -36.49 -25.60 -9.67
CA ASP A 76 -36.97 -24.32 -10.19
C ASP A 76 -36.08 -23.81 -11.33
N PHE A 77 -35.00 -24.51 -11.63
CA PHE A 77 -34.07 -24.17 -12.70
C PHE A 77 -34.54 -24.78 -14.03
N ASP A 78 -35.06 -23.94 -14.94
CA ASP A 78 -35.47 -24.36 -16.28
C ASP A 78 -34.45 -23.88 -17.34
N PRO A 79 -33.67 -24.79 -17.95
CA PRO A 79 -32.73 -24.48 -19.01
C PRO A 79 -33.35 -23.77 -20.23
N HIS A 80 -34.65 -23.98 -20.51
CA HIS A 80 -35.32 -23.38 -21.67
C HIS A 80 -35.53 -21.87 -21.52
N THR A 81 -35.52 -21.35 -20.29
CA THR A 81 -35.65 -19.91 -20.02
C THR A 81 -34.35 -19.11 -20.23
N LEU A 82 -33.21 -19.80 -20.36
CA LEU A 82 -31.89 -19.18 -20.55
C LEU A 82 -31.56 -18.88 -22.02
N VAL A 83 -32.49 -19.14 -22.94
CA VAL A 83 -32.32 -18.82 -24.37
C VAL A 83 -32.32 -17.29 -24.54
N GLY A 84 -31.13 -16.72 -24.73
CA GLY A 84 -30.91 -15.26 -24.81
C GLY A 84 -30.37 -14.63 -23.53
N PHE A 85 -29.98 -15.44 -22.53
CA PHE A 85 -29.35 -14.97 -21.30
C PHE A 85 -28.08 -14.14 -21.59
N CYS A 86 -28.01 -12.95 -20.99
CA CYS A 86 -26.85 -12.07 -21.03
C CYS A 86 -26.50 -11.67 -19.60
N ALA A 87 -25.37 -12.15 -19.09
CA ALA A 87 -24.92 -11.88 -17.73
C ALA A 87 -24.81 -10.38 -17.42
N GLU A 88 -24.40 -9.56 -18.40
CA GLU A 88 -24.30 -8.10 -18.23
C GLU A 88 -25.68 -7.46 -17.98
N LYS A 89 -26.73 -7.90 -18.68
CA LYS A 89 -28.09 -7.37 -18.51
C LYS A 89 -28.75 -7.79 -17.20
N GLU A 90 -28.51 -9.02 -16.74
CA GLU A 90 -29.07 -9.48 -15.47
C GLU A 90 -28.34 -8.86 -14.27
N MET A 91 -27.02 -8.62 -14.37
CA MET A 91 -26.29 -7.83 -13.38
C MET A 91 -26.83 -6.40 -13.28
N GLU A 92 -27.12 -5.76 -14.43
CA GLU A 92 -27.75 -4.43 -14.48
C GLU A 92 -29.14 -4.43 -13.83
N ARG A 93 -29.93 -5.50 -13.96
CA ARG A 93 -31.22 -5.63 -13.25
C ARG A 93 -31.06 -5.78 -11.74
N ILE A 94 -30.08 -6.55 -11.27
CA ILE A 94 -29.79 -6.69 -9.83
C ILE A 94 -29.39 -5.33 -9.25
N ASP A 95 -28.53 -4.58 -9.94
CA ASP A 95 -28.12 -3.24 -9.52
C ASP A 95 -29.30 -2.26 -9.46
N ASN A 96 -30.27 -2.38 -10.39
CA ASN A 96 -31.47 -1.54 -10.41
C ASN A 96 -32.49 -1.92 -9.32
N LEU A 97 -32.62 -3.20 -8.98
CA LEU A 97 -33.54 -3.70 -7.94
C LEU A 97 -33.10 -3.33 -6.52
N GLN A 98 -31.80 -3.21 -6.26
CA GLN A 98 -31.27 -2.79 -4.95
C GLN A 98 -31.60 -1.32 -4.60
N ASN A 99 -31.99 -0.49 -5.56
CA ASN A 99 -32.38 0.90 -5.33
C ASN A 99 -33.90 1.06 -5.05
N GLY A 100 -34.66 -0.04 -5.00
CA GLY A 100 -36.09 -0.05 -4.69
C GLY A 100 -36.40 -0.24 -3.20
N PRO A 101 -37.63 0.06 -2.74
CA PRO A 101 -37.95 0.08 -1.31
C PRO A 101 -38.12 -1.30 -0.63
N GLU A 102 -38.15 -2.41 -1.38
CA GLU A 102 -38.68 -3.69 -0.88
C GLU A 102 -37.95 -4.94 -1.42
N VAL A 103 -36.62 -5.02 -1.30
CA VAL A 103 -35.92 -6.28 -1.59
C VAL A 103 -34.97 -6.68 -0.45
N VAL A 104 -35.41 -7.68 0.32
CA VAL A 104 -34.60 -8.45 1.27
C VAL A 104 -33.79 -9.49 0.47
N ILE A 105 -32.75 -9.06 -0.22
CA ILE A 105 -31.58 -9.92 -0.37
C ILE A 105 -30.70 -9.53 0.81
N GLN A 106 -30.50 -10.43 1.78
CA GLN A 106 -29.50 -10.23 2.82
C GLN A 106 -28.10 -10.30 2.21
N ILE A 107 -27.75 -9.32 1.40
CA ILE A 107 -26.35 -8.98 1.19
C ILE A 107 -25.99 -8.20 2.45
N GLN A 108 -25.08 -8.75 3.26
CA GLN A 108 -24.46 -8.05 4.38
C GLN A 108 -23.54 -6.91 3.89
N ASP A 109 -23.90 -6.20 2.83
CA ASP A 109 -23.13 -5.09 2.25
C ASP A 109 -23.30 -3.86 3.15
N ARG A 110 -22.54 -3.82 4.24
CA ARG A 110 -22.50 -2.72 5.23
C ARG A 110 -21.77 -1.46 4.74
N TRP A 111 -21.47 -1.37 3.45
CA TRP A 111 -20.82 -0.19 2.87
C TRP A 111 -21.76 1.02 2.90
N MET A 112 -21.38 2.03 3.66
CA MET A 112 -22.05 3.33 3.68
C MET A 112 -21.49 4.23 2.58
N LYS A 113 -22.39 4.97 1.92
CA LYS A 113 -22.02 6.02 0.98
C LYS A 113 -22.29 7.37 1.60
N THR A 114 -21.26 8.20 1.70
CA THR A 114 -21.36 9.55 2.28
C THR A 114 -20.74 10.56 1.33
N ASP A 115 -21.37 11.72 1.21
CA ASP A 115 -20.83 12.83 0.44
C ASP A 115 -20.01 13.74 1.36
N VAL A 116 -18.81 14.11 0.92
CA VAL A 116 -17.86 14.87 1.74
C VAL A 116 -17.95 16.35 1.40
N THR A 117 -18.29 17.19 2.38
CA THR A 117 -18.37 18.64 2.20
C THR A 117 -16.98 19.29 2.42
N LEU A 118 -16.34 19.72 1.33
CA LEU A 118 -15.00 20.30 1.34
C LEU A 118 -15.04 21.84 1.41
N PRO A 119 -14.52 22.49 2.46
CA PRO A 119 -14.39 23.95 2.50
C PRO A 119 -13.27 24.42 1.57
N MET A 120 -13.63 25.29 0.62
CA MET A 120 -12.73 25.83 -0.39
C MET A 120 -11.76 26.84 0.23
N CYS A 121 -10.46 26.61 0.08
CA CYS A 121 -9.47 27.58 0.55
C CYS A 121 -9.53 28.86 -0.29
N PRO A 122 -9.74 30.05 0.30
CA PRO A 122 -9.71 31.30 -0.46
C PRO A 122 -8.33 31.53 -1.11
N PRO A 123 -8.27 32.25 -2.24
CA PRO A 123 -7.02 32.70 -2.82
C PRO A 123 -6.33 33.73 -1.92
N THR A 124 -5.04 33.96 -2.19
CA THR A 124 -4.22 34.87 -1.39
C THR A 124 -4.78 36.29 -1.44
N GLY A 125 -5.12 36.85 -0.29
CA GLY A 125 -5.69 38.20 -0.18
C GLY A 125 -7.18 38.23 0.14
N VAL A 126 -7.90 37.12 -0.04
CA VAL A 126 -9.30 36.98 0.36
C VAL A 126 -9.37 36.47 1.80
N LYS A 127 -10.14 37.16 2.65
CA LYS A 127 -10.35 36.81 4.06
C LYS A 127 -11.84 36.71 4.33
N TYR A 128 -12.21 35.70 5.09
CA TYR A 128 -13.54 35.57 5.68
C TYR A 128 -13.47 35.87 7.18
N SER A 129 -14.57 36.34 7.75
CA SER A 129 -14.68 36.66 9.18
C SER A 129 -14.65 35.39 10.02
N SER A 130 -15.27 34.33 9.51
CA SER A 130 -15.44 33.04 10.17
C SER A 130 -15.19 31.88 9.20
N PHE A 131 -15.00 30.67 9.75
CA PHE A 131 -14.84 29.46 8.94
C PHE A 131 -16.15 29.04 8.26
N ASP A 132 -17.29 29.35 8.86
CA ASP A 132 -18.62 28.97 8.37
C ASP A 132 -19.05 29.77 7.13
N GLU A 133 -18.48 30.97 6.94
CA GLU A 133 -18.67 31.80 5.75
C GLU A 133 -17.88 31.32 4.53
N VAL A 134 -16.96 30.36 4.71
CA VAL A 134 -16.12 29.86 3.62
C VAL A 134 -16.96 28.98 2.68
N PRO A 135 -16.97 29.25 1.37
CA PRO A 135 -17.69 28.44 0.39
C PRO A 135 -17.30 26.95 0.48
N THR A 136 -18.29 26.07 0.42
CA THR A 136 -18.08 24.63 0.48
C THR A 136 -18.36 23.96 -0.87
N PHE A 137 -17.77 22.79 -1.07
CA PHE A 137 -17.88 22.01 -2.29
C PHE A 137 -18.21 20.56 -1.94
N PRO A 138 -19.33 19.99 -2.44
CA PRO A 138 -19.64 18.59 -2.22
C PRO A 138 -18.74 17.69 -3.08
N VAL A 139 -18.06 16.74 -2.44
CA VAL A 139 -17.29 15.69 -3.08
C VAL A 139 -18.06 14.38 -2.90
N PRO A 140 -18.83 13.93 -3.90
CA PRO A 140 -19.67 12.75 -3.75
C PRO A 140 -18.87 11.45 -3.76
N GLY A 141 -19.45 10.40 -3.18
CA GLY A 141 -19.01 9.03 -3.40
C GLY A 141 -17.84 8.53 -2.53
N MET A 142 -17.79 8.92 -1.26
CA MET A 142 -16.96 8.20 -0.28
C MET A 142 -17.71 6.93 0.15
N PHE A 143 -17.10 5.77 -0.10
CA PHE A 143 -17.56 4.48 0.42
C PHE A 143 -16.77 4.15 1.67
N HIS A 144 -17.45 3.78 2.76
CA HIS A 144 -16.80 3.41 4.03
C HIS A 144 -17.65 2.48 4.90
N HIS A 145 -17.02 1.84 5.88
CA HIS A 145 -17.67 1.08 6.95
C HIS A 145 -17.53 1.80 8.30
N SER A 146 -18.44 1.51 9.25
CA SER A 146 -18.17 1.82 10.66
C SER A 146 -17.00 0.95 11.10
N LEU A 147 -16.00 1.58 11.71
CA LEU A 147 -14.81 0.87 12.18
C LEU A 147 -15.15 -0.14 13.28
N VAL A 148 -16.13 0.18 14.13
CA VAL A 148 -16.59 -0.71 15.19
C VAL A 148 -17.30 -1.93 14.60
N ASP A 149 -18.15 -1.73 13.60
CA ASP A 149 -18.82 -2.83 12.91
C ASP A 149 -17.86 -3.71 12.11
N LEU A 150 -16.81 -3.11 11.53
CA LEU A 150 -15.73 -3.85 10.88
C LEU A 150 -15.00 -4.76 11.89
N VAL A 151 -14.70 -4.25 13.09
CA VAL A 151 -14.09 -5.05 14.15
C VAL A 151 -15.02 -6.18 14.60
N LYS A 152 -16.30 -5.89 14.84
CA LYS A 152 -17.29 -6.92 15.21
C LYS A 152 -17.38 -7.99 14.12
N SER A 153 -17.37 -7.61 12.85
CA SER A 153 -17.35 -8.57 11.74
C SER A 153 -16.11 -9.45 11.76
N ALA A 154 -14.93 -8.86 11.97
CA ALA A 154 -13.69 -9.62 12.04
C ALA A 154 -13.63 -10.57 13.24
N LEU A 155 -14.22 -10.19 14.39
CA LEU A 155 -14.30 -11.06 15.57
C LEU A 155 -15.31 -12.21 15.39
N SER A 156 -16.26 -12.09 14.47
CA SER A 156 -17.19 -13.17 14.09
C SER A 156 -16.58 -14.18 13.12
N GLU A 157 -15.45 -13.86 12.47
CA GLU A 157 -14.81 -14.76 11.52
C GLU A 157 -14.08 -15.90 12.25
N PRO A 158 -13.99 -17.11 11.67
CA PRO A 158 -13.21 -18.21 12.24
C PRO A 158 -11.73 -17.85 12.47
N ALA A 159 -11.20 -16.89 11.71
CA ALA A 159 -9.85 -16.38 11.89
C ALA A 159 -9.62 -15.74 13.28
N ALA A 160 -10.67 -15.26 13.94
CA ALA A 160 -10.60 -14.66 15.27
C ALA A 160 -10.05 -15.63 16.33
N GLU A 161 -10.25 -16.95 16.17
CA GLU A 161 -9.68 -17.96 17.07
C GLU A 161 -8.14 -17.91 17.14
N THR A 162 -7.50 -17.39 16.09
CA THR A 162 -6.04 -17.23 16.02
C THR A 162 -5.55 -15.91 16.64
N PHE A 163 -6.45 -15.07 17.15
CA PHE A 163 -6.08 -13.77 17.71
C PHE A 163 -5.51 -13.94 19.12
N HIS A 164 -4.39 -13.26 19.36
CA HIS A 164 -3.84 -13.12 20.71
C HIS A 164 -4.62 -12.03 21.46
N LEU A 165 -5.51 -12.44 22.35
CA LEU A 165 -6.34 -11.53 23.16
C LEU A 165 -5.52 -10.84 24.27
N PHE A 166 -4.55 -11.55 24.82
CA PHE A 166 -3.70 -11.06 25.91
C PHE A 166 -2.26 -10.94 25.44
N PRO A 167 -1.61 -9.80 25.71
CA PRO A 167 -0.21 -9.64 25.36
C PRO A 167 0.69 -10.37 26.35
N PHE A 168 1.88 -10.73 25.87
CA PHE A 168 2.90 -11.39 26.66
C PHE A 168 4.29 -10.98 26.18
N GLU A 169 5.27 -11.15 27.06
CA GLU A 169 6.67 -10.95 26.70
C GLU A 169 7.30 -12.27 26.30
N GLU A 170 8.00 -12.27 25.17
CA GLU A 170 8.73 -13.43 24.67
C GLU A 170 10.21 -13.32 25.05
N TYR A 171 10.78 -14.41 25.59
CA TYR A 171 12.17 -14.49 26.01
C TYR A 171 12.86 -15.68 25.35
N TRP A 172 14.06 -15.43 24.80
CA TRP A 172 14.93 -16.47 24.28
C TRP A 172 16.04 -16.77 25.29
N VAL A 173 16.19 -18.04 25.64
CA VAL A 173 17.27 -18.54 26.50
C VAL A 173 18.32 -19.22 25.62
N PRO A 174 19.47 -18.58 25.33
CA PRO A 174 20.48 -19.14 24.44
C PRO A 174 21.11 -20.44 24.95
N ALA A 175 21.30 -20.52 26.26
CA ALA A 175 21.88 -21.67 26.95
C ALA A 175 21.43 -21.63 28.42
N PRO A 176 21.38 -22.77 29.13
CA PRO A 176 20.89 -22.83 30.51
C PRO A 176 21.63 -21.94 31.51
N ASP A 177 22.89 -21.63 31.23
CA ASP A 177 23.80 -20.79 32.03
C ASP A 177 23.76 -19.30 31.65
N ARG A 178 23.05 -18.95 30.58
CA ARG A 178 22.99 -17.58 30.06
C ARG A 178 21.68 -16.90 30.43
N PRO A 179 21.69 -15.58 30.67
CA PRO A 179 20.48 -14.85 31.01
C PRO A 179 19.48 -14.87 29.83
N PRO A 180 18.16 -14.96 30.12
CA PRO A 180 17.13 -14.82 29.10
C PRO A 180 17.22 -13.45 28.43
N GLN A 181 16.98 -13.41 27.12
CA GLN A 181 16.98 -12.18 26.33
C GLN A 181 15.59 -11.92 25.77
N ARG A 182 15.09 -10.70 25.95
CA ARG A 182 13.79 -10.28 25.40
C ARG A 182 13.80 -10.31 23.87
N VAL A 183 12.77 -10.92 23.30
CA VAL A 183 12.52 -10.99 21.86
C VAL A 183 11.45 -9.97 21.48
N LEU A 184 11.67 -9.28 20.37
CA LEU A 184 10.78 -8.31 19.77
C LEU A 184 10.40 -8.81 18.37
N SER A 185 9.17 -9.28 18.21
CA SER A 185 8.74 -9.94 16.97
C SER A 185 7.40 -9.37 16.48
N GLU A 186 6.34 -9.55 17.25
CA GLU A 186 4.95 -9.31 16.88
C GLU A 186 4.39 -8.10 17.62
N VAL A 187 3.31 -7.50 17.09
CA VAL A 187 2.68 -6.33 17.72
C VAL A 187 2.12 -6.68 19.10
N TYR A 188 1.42 -7.80 19.25
CA TYR A 188 0.88 -8.25 20.54
C TYR A 188 1.94 -8.62 21.60
N THR A 189 3.21 -8.79 21.19
CA THR A 189 4.36 -8.97 22.12
C THR A 189 5.14 -7.69 22.37
N SER A 190 4.80 -6.61 21.67
CA SER A 190 5.57 -5.36 21.68
C SER A 190 5.29 -4.52 22.93
N PRO A 191 6.27 -3.71 23.38
CA PRO A 191 6.08 -2.82 24.53
C PRO A 191 4.86 -1.92 24.41
N ILE A 192 4.59 -1.32 23.24
CA ILE A 192 3.42 -0.42 23.07
C ILE A 192 2.09 -1.14 23.32
N PHE A 193 1.95 -2.37 22.87
CA PHE A 193 0.71 -3.11 23.02
C PHE A 193 0.50 -3.52 24.49
N ILE A 194 1.58 -3.93 25.17
CA ILE A 194 1.57 -4.21 26.61
C ILE A 194 1.23 -2.95 27.42
N GLU A 195 1.83 -1.80 27.08
CA GLU A 195 1.56 -0.51 27.72
C GLU A 195 0.08 -0.12 27.61
N GLU A 196 -0.51 -0.23 26.42
CA GLU A 196 -1.93 0.08 26.20
C GLU A 196 -2.86 -0.91 26.92
N TYR A 197 -2.52 -2.20 26.93
CA TYR A 197 -3.24 -3.20 27.71
C TYR A 197 -3.20 -2.90 29.21
N LEU A 198 -2.02 -2.60 29.77
CA LEU A 198 -1.88 -2.22 31.18
C LEU A 198 -2.64 -0.93 31.50
N ARG A 199 -2.63 0.06 30.60
CA ARG A 199 -3.42 1.30 30.75
C ARG A 199 -4.90 0.99 30.90
N VAL A 200 -5.46 0.18 29.99
CA VAL A 200 -6.86 -0.26 30.04
C VAL A 200 -7.16 -0.99 31.34
N GLN A 201 -6.33 -1.97 31.70
CA GLN A 201 -6.51 -2.76 32.93
C GLN A 201 -6.51 -1.87 34.18
N ASN A 202 -5.61 -0.88 34.26
CA ASN A 202 -5.57 0.04 35.39
C ASN A 202 -6.80 0.95 35.45
N THR A 203 -7.27 1.48 34.32
CA THR A 203 -8.50 2.28 34.26
C THR A 203 -9.72 1.47 34.69
N GLN A 204 -9.84 0.22 34.22
CA GLN A 204 -10.95 -0.67 34.59
C GLN A 204 -10.94 -1.01 36.09
N LYS A 205 -9.76 -1.30 36.65
CA LYS A 205 -9.60 -1.52 38.10
C LYS A 205 -9.99 -0.30 38.92
N GLN A 206 -9.62 0.91 38.50
CA GLN A 206 -10.01 2.15 39.16
C GLN A 206 -11.52 2.40 39.10
N ALA A 207 -12.17 1.99 38.01
CA ALA A 207 -13.63 2.05 37.86
C ALA A 207 -14.38 0.94 38.64
N GLY A 208 -13.67 0.03 39.31
CA GLY A 208 -14.27 -1.10 40.03
C GLY A 208 -14.88 -2.18 39.13
N LEU A 209 -14.54 -2.19 37.84
CA LEU A 209 -15.03 -3.16 36.87
C LEU A 209 -14.19 -4.44 36.97
N GLN A 210 -14.84 -5.59 37.17
CA GLN A 210 -14.18 -6.90 37.30
C GLN A 210 -14.19 -7.74 36.01
N MET A 211 -14.76 -7.21 34.92
CA MET A 211 -14.87 -7.93 33.65
C MET A 211 -13.51 -8.04 32.96
N GLU A 212 -13.23 -9.21 32.37
CA GLU A 212 -12.02 -9.40 31.56
C GLU A 212 -12.00 -8.39 30.41
N SER A 213 -10.90 -7.64 30.33
CA SER A 213 -10.72 -6.60 29.32
C SER A 213 -9.65 -6.99 28.31
N VAL A 214 -9.95 -6.81 27.03
CA VAL A 214 -9.10 -7.16 25.88
C VAL A 214 -8.80 -5.89 25.10
N VAL A 215 -7.56 -5.77 24.59
CA VAL A 215 -7.19 -4.70 23.66
C VAL A 215 -7.16 -5.25 22.24
N ILE A 216 -7.85 -4.55 21.33
CA ILE A 216 -7.78 -4.82 19.90
C ILE A 216 -6.92 -3.73 19.24
N GLY A 217 -5.74 -4.12 18.77
CA GLY A 217 -4.81 -3.21 18.12
C GLY A 217 -5.19 -2.95 16.67
N LEU A 218 -5.34 -1.70 16.28
CA LEU A 218 -5.65 -1.28 14.92
C LEU A 218 -4.37 -0.78 14.23
N LEU A 219 -4.09 -1.35 13.06
CA LEU A 219 -2.97 -0.99 12.20
C LEU A 219 -3.53 -0.44 10.89
N PHE A 220 -3.50 0.89 10.74
CA PHE A 220 -4.01 1.55 9.55
C PHE A 220 -2.97 1.64 8.45
N TRP A 221 -3.39 1.37 7.22
CA TRP A 221 -2.59 1.58 6.03
C TRP A 221 -3.38 2.26 4.92
N SER A 222 -2.78 3.23 4.25
CA SER A 222 -3.39 3.85 3.07
C SER A 222 -2.36 4.21 2.01
N ASP A 223 -2.61 3.75 0.78
CA ASP A 223 -1.84 4.07 -0.41
C ASP A 223 -2.74 4.06 -1.65
N SER A 224 -2.41 4.88 -2.66
CA SER A 224 -3.19 4.94 -3.89
C SER A 224 -2.68 3.95 -4.93
N THR A 225 -3.59 3.19 -5.53
CA THR A 225 -3.26 2.17 -6.52
C THR A 225 -3.92 2.44 -7.87
N HIS A 226 -3.13 2.39 -8.94
CA HIS A 226 -3.63 2.41 -10.30
C HIS A 226 -4.26 1.05 -10.66
N LEU A 227 -5.51 1.07 -11.09
CA LEU A 227 -6.28 -0.15 -11.38
C LEU A 227 -6.00 -0.70 -12.79
N THR A 228 -5.56 0.16 -13.71
CA THR A 228 -5.27 -0.22 -15.09
C THR A 228 -3.84 0.09 -15.50
N SER A 229 -3.31 -0.70 -16.44
CA SER A 229 -2.03 -0.39 -17.11
C SER A 229 -2.20 0.72 -18.16
N PHE A 230 -3.41 0.88 -18.69
CA PHE A 230 -3.81 1.91 -19.64
C PHE A 230 -5.10 2.57 -19.14
N GLY A 231 -5.07 3.88 -18.89
CA GLY A 231 -6.19 4.66 -18.34
C GLY A 231 -5.85 5.41 -17.05
N ASN A 232 -6.80 6.24 -16.58
CA ASN A 232 -6.63 7.11 -15.40
C ASN A 232 -7.37 6.61 -14.15
N SER A 233 -7.88 5.37 -14.19
CA SER A 233 -8.61 4.75 -13.07
C SER A 233 -7.64 4.38 -11.95
N SER A 234 -7.92 4.87 -10.74
CA SER A 234 -7.15 4.52 -9.55
C SER A 234 -8.07 4.52 -8.35
N LEU A 235 -7.78 3.62 -7.40
CA LEU A 235 -8.45 3.53 -6.12
C LEU A 235 -7.52 4.05 -5.04
N TRP A 236 -8.07 4.65 -3.99
CA TRP A 236 -7.30 5.00 -2.81
C TRP A 236 -7.93 4.40 -1.55
N PRO A 237 -7.61 3.14 -1.27
CA PRO A 237 -8.12 2.45 -0.09
C PRO A 237 -7.47 2.89 1.23
N ILE A 238 -8.24 2.74 2.30
CA ILE A 238 -7.78 2.69 3.69
C ILE A 238 -8.03 1.26 4.17
N TYR A 239 -6.98 0.61 4.61
CA TYR A 239 -6.98 -0.74 5.12
C TYR A 239 -6.76 -0.76 6.63
N VAL A 240 -7.34 -1.76 7.28
CA VAL A 240 -7.15 -2.06 8.70
C VAL A 240 -6.65 -3.49 8.83
N TYR A 241 -5.56 -3.65 9.56
CA TYR A 241 -5.07 -4.94 10.05
C TYR A 241 -5.16 -4.95 11.57
N PHE A 242 -5.28 -6.15 12.15
CA PHE A 242 -5.37 -6.32 13.60
C PHE A 242 -4.02 -6.70 14.20
N GLY A 243 -3.51 -5.90 15.13
CA GLY A 243 -2.26 -6.15 15.86
C GLY A 243 -2.29 -7.40 16.73
N ASN A 244 -3.47 -7.99 16.94
CA ASN A 244 -3.68 -9.26 17.64
C ASN A 244 -3.36 -10.49 16.76
N GLN A 245 -3.26 -10.30 15.45
CA GLN A 245 -2.91 -11.35 14.50
C GLN A 245 -1.43 -11.28 14.12
N SER A 246 -0.82 -12.43 13.83
CA SER A 246 0.58 -12.50 13.42
C SER A 246 0.82 -11.80 12.08
N LYS A 247 1.95 -11.10 11.99
CA LYS A 247 2.46 -10.50 10.73
C LYS A 247 2.59 -11.49 9.57
N TYR A 248 2.75 -12.79 9.86
CA TYR A 248 2.80 -13.83 8.83
C TYR A 248 1.44 -14.08 8.19
N SER A 249 0.35 -13.92 8.93
CA SER A 249 -1.01 -13.98 8.39
C SER A 249 -1.29 -12.73 7.55
N HIS A 250 -0.91 -11.55 8.04
CA HIS A 250 -1.00 -10.29 7.27
C HIS A 250 -0.29 -10.40 5.91
N SER A 251 0.89 -11.03 5.89
CA SER A 251 1.70 -11.20 4.67
C SER A 251 1.13 -12.19 3.64
N LYS A 252 0.02 -12.88 3.95
CA LYS A 252 -0.60 -13.88 3.08
C LYS A 252 -1.97 -13.37 2.59
N PRO A 253 -2.07 -12.87 1.34
CA PRO A 253 -3.34 -12.36 0.81
C PRO A 253 -4.49 -13.39 0.81
N SER A 254 -4.18 -14.69 0.81
CA SER A 254 -5.19 -15.76 0.91
C SER A 254 -5.83 -15.88 2.29
N MET A 255 -5.29 -15.22 3.31
CA MET A 255 -5.83 -15.21 4.68
C MET A 255 -6.85 -14.09 4.91
N PHE A 256 -7.03 -13.18 3.94
CA PHE A 256 -8.01 -12.09 4.01
C PHE A 256 -7.88 -11.16 5.23
N SER A 257 -6.70 -11.12 5.85
CA SER A 257 -6.42 -10.29 7.03
C SER A 257 -6.45 -8.77 6.79
N ALA A 258 -6.55 -8.33 5.54
CA ALA A 258 -6.63 -6.93 5.16
C ALA A 258 -8.09 -6.51 5.01
N HIS A 259 -8.61 -5.77 5.99
CA HIS A 259 -9.99 -5.29 5.97
C HIS A 259 -10.05 -3.91 5.31
N HIS A 260 -10.95 -3.73 4.34
CA HIS A 260 -11.12 -2.45 3.67
C HIS A 260 -12.05 -1.58 4.51
N LEU A 261 -11.55 -0.46 5.02
CA LEU A 261 -12.35 0.47 5.82
C LEU A 261 -13.05 1.52 4.96
N ALA A 262 -12.32 2.11 4.01
CA ALA A 262 -12.86 3.19 3.19
C ALA A 262 -12.13 3.34 1.84
N TYR A 263 -12.80 3.98 0.89
CA TYR A 263 -12.21 4.43 -0.36
C TYR A 263 -12.23 5.97 -0.42
N ILE A 264 -11.05 6.58 -0.37
CA ILE A 264 -10.88 8.03 -0.44
C ILE A 264 -11.27 8.51 -1.83
N PRO A 265 -12.28 9.40 -1.97
CA PRO A 265 -12.68 9.91 -3.27
C PRO A 265 -11.60 10.81 -3.87
N LYS A 266 -11.54 10.86 -5.20
CA LYS A 266 -10.71 11.84 -5.89
C LYS A 266 -11.42 13.19 -5.89
N LEU A 267 -10.63 14.25 -5.85
CA LEU A 267 -11.15 15.60 -6.09
C LEU A 267 -11.76 15.66 -7.51
N PRO A 268 -13.08 15.94 -7.65
CA PRO A 268 -13.74 15.97 -8.95
C PRO A 268 -13.15 17.04 -9.87
N GLN A 269 -13.23 16.82 -11.19
CA GLN A 269 -12.75 17.81 -12.15
C GLN A 269 -13.56 19.11 -12.11
N SER A 270 -14.86 19.02 -11.77
CA SER A 270 -15.76 20.15 -11.55
C SER A 270 -15.31 21.09 -10.44
N PHE A 271 -14.46 20.63 -9.50
CA PHE A 271 -13.90 21.51 -8.46
C PHE A 271 -13.15 22.70 -9.06
N LEU A 272 -12.41 22.51 -10.16
CA LEU A 272 -11.65 23.58 -10.79
C LEU A 272 -12.57 24.66 -11.37
N GLU A 273 -13.67 24.24 -11.98
CA GLU A 273 -14.68 25.12 -12.58
C GLU A 273 -15.42 25.88 -11.48
N THR A 274 -15.93 25.19 -10.46
CA THR A 274 -16.63 25.81 -9.35
C THR A 274 -15.74 26.79 -8.58
N TYR A 275 -14.47 26.44 -8.34
CA TYR A 275 -13.52 27.35 -7.70
C TYR A 275 -13.31 28.63 -8.52
N SER A 276 -13.12 28.49 -9.82
CA SER A 276 -12.91 29.64 -10.72
C SER A 276 -14.14 30.54 -10.79
N ASN A 277 -15.34 29.97 -10.71
CA ASN A 277 -16.60 30.72 -10.71
C ASN A 277 -16.85 31.50 -9.41
N ILE A 278 -16.35 31.00 -8.27
CA ILE A 278 -16.56 31.63 -6.96
C ILE A 278 -15.53 32.73 -6.70
N PHE A 279 -14.28 32.51 -7.12
CA PHE A 279 -13.16 33.38 -6.78
C PHE A 279 -12.62 34.20 -7.97
N ASP A 280 -13.23 34.09 -9.15
CA ASP A 280 -12.80 34.72 -10.41
C ASP A 280 -11.35 34.41 -10.82
N GLU A 281 -10.72 33.41 -10.20
CA GLU A 281 -9.35 32.99 -10.44
C GLU A 281 -9.23 31.45 -10.41
N PRO A 282 -8.45 30.85 -11.32
CA PRO A 282 -8.24 29.41 -11.30
C PRO A 282 -7.39 28.98 -10.09
N PRO A 283 -7.67 27.82 -9.49
CA PRO A 283 -6.90 27.37 -8.33
C PRO A 283 -5.45 27.07 -8.70
N THR A 284 -4.52 27.55 -7.88
CA THR A 284 -3.09 27.23 -8.00
C THR A 284 -2.84 25.75 -7.67
N LYS A 285 -1.67 25.23 -8.04
CA LYS A 285 -1.28 23.84 -7.70
C LYS A 285 -1.25 23.63 -6.19
N GLU A 286 -0.86 24.66 -5.47
CA GLU A 286 -0.80 24.73 -4.02
C GLU A 286 -2.21 24.64 -3.43
N THR A 287 -3.16 25.42 -3.97
CA THR A 287 -4.58 25.38 -3.58
C THR A 287 -5.18 23.99 -3.82
N THR A 288 -4.97 23.40 -5.01
CA THR A 288 -5.47 22.04 -5.30
C THR A 288 -4.84 20.99 -4.37
N THR A 289 -3.56 21.13 -4.04
CA THR A 289 -2.87 20.23 -3.11
C THR A 289 -3.44 20.35 -1.70
N GLN A 290 -3.73 21.58 -1.26
CA GLN A 290 -4.36 21.83 0.04
C GLN A 290 -5.79 21.29 0.09
N ALA A 291 -6.57 21.45 -0.98
CA ALA A 291 -7.91 20.88 -1.11
C ALA A 291 -7.90 19.35 -0.96
N ARG A 292 -6.98 18.65 -1.63
CA ARG A 292 -6.81 17.19 -1.47
C ARG A 292 -6.43 16.78 -0.05
N ARG A 293 -5.60 17.57 0.63
CA ARG A 293 -5.22 17.30 2.03
C ARG A 293 -6.40 17.49 2.98
N LYS A 294 -7.16 18.57 2.82
CA LYS A 294 -8.42 18.79 3.55
C LYS A 294 -9.43 17.68 3.30
N LEU A 295 -9.53 17.18 2.08
CA LEU A 295 -10.38 16.03 1.78
C LEU A 295 -10.00 14.80 2.62
N ILE A 296 -8.71 14.44 2.66
CA ILE A 296 -8.21 13.33 3.50
C ILE A 296 -8.54 13.56 4.98
N HIS A 297 -8.42 14.80 5.45
CA HIS A 297 -8.76 15.14 6.83
C HIS A 297 -10.22 14.91 7.16
N ILE A 298 -11.12 15.38 6.30
CA ILE A 298 -12.56 15.25 6.53
C ILE A 298 -12.96 13.78 6.45
N VAL A 299 -12.36 13.01 5.53
CA VAL A 299 -12.54 11.55 5.48
C VAL A 299 -12.18 10.92 6.82
N TRP A 300 -11.03 11.25 7.41
CA TRP A 300 -10.67 10.73 8.73
C TRP A 300 -11.60 11.21 9.85
N MET A 301 -12.11 12.44 9.80
CA MET A 301 -13.10 12.92 10.79
C MET A 301 -14.43 12.15 10.69
N ILE A 302 -14.81 11.69 9.50
CA ILE A 302 -15.99 10.84 9.31
C ILE A 302 -15.74 9.42 9.86
N LEU A 303 -14.54 8.87 9.62
CA LEU A 303 -14.18 7.52 10.09
C LEU A 303 -13.92 7.44 11.61
N LEU A 304 -13.43 8.53 12.20
CA LEU A 304 -13.21 8.66 13.63
C LEU A 304 -14.48 9.21 14.30
N ASP A 305 -15.56 8.44 14.16
CA ASP A 305 -16.88 8.83 14.65
C ASP A 305 -17.01 8.76 16.18
N GLN A 306 -18.17 9.20 16.69
CA GLN A 306 -18.45 9.21 18.12
C GLN A 306 -18.56 7.79 18.70
N GLU A 307 -18.95 6.79 17.89
CA GLU A 307 -19.03 5.39 18.32
C GLU A 307 -17.62 4.87 18.63
N LEU A 308 -16.64 5.14 17.76
CA LEU A 308 -15.24 4.79 17.98
C LEU A 308 -14.70 5.44 19.25
N VAL A 309 -14.96 6.72 19.49
CA VAL A 309 -14.56 7.41 20.73
C VAL A 309 -15.13 6.72 21.95
N HIS A 310 -16.43 6.40 21.91
CA HIS A 310 -17.10 5.71 23.00
C HIS A 310 -16.45 4.36 23.27
N VAL A 311 -16.21 3.56 22.22
CA VAL A 311 -15.54 2.26 22.32
C VAL A 311 -14.09 2.39 22.77
N TYR A 312 -13.38 3.45 22.37
CA TYR A 312 -12.01 3.71 22.79
C TYR A 312 -11.94 3.96 24.31
N MET A 313 -12.89 4.71 24.87
CA MET A 313 -12.92 5.07 26.29
C MET A 313 -13.54 4.00 27.18
N ASN A 314 -14.68 3.45 26.76
CA ASN A 314 -15.53 2.60 27.59
C ASN A 314 -15.46 1.12 27.21
N GLY A 315 -15.01 0.81 25.99
CA GLY A 315 -15.02 -0.53 25.42
C GLY A 315 -16.40 -0.97 24.94
N PHE A 316 -16.46 -2.15 24.33
CA PHE A 316 -17.71 -2.85 24.01
C PHE A 316 -17.63 -4.33 24.39
N ASP A 317 -18.76 -4.91 24.78
CA ASP A 317 -18.81 -6.30 25.21
C ASP A 317 -18.97 -7.22 23.99
N TRP A 318 -18.22 -8.33 23.98
CA TRP A 318 -18.25 -9.32 22.91
C TRP A 318 -18.10 -10.73 23.48
N GLU A 319 -18.92 -11.66 22.99
CA GLU A 319 -18.80 -13.09 23.31
C GLU A 319 -17.81 -13.74 22.34
N TYR A 320 -16.75 -14.32 22.91
CA TYR A 320 -15.72 -15.00 22.14
C TYR A 320 -16.06 -16.47 21.87
N TRP A 321 -15.29 -17.14 21.02
CA TRP A 321 -15.48 -18.55 20.65
C TRP A 321 -15.44 -19.53 21.84
N ASP A 322 -14.92 -19.10 22.98
CA ASP A 322 -14.88 -19.86 24.24
C ASP A 322 -16.13 -19.63 25.13
N GLY A 323 -17.12 -18.87 24.66
CA GLY A 323 -18.35 -18.54 25.39
C GLY A 323 -18.17 -17.51 26.51
N VAL A 324 -16.99 -16.87 26.60
CA VAL A 324 -16.72 -15.85 27.61
C VAL A 324 -16.96 -14.46 27.01
N ILE A 325 -17.77 -13.67 27.70
CA ILE A 325 -18.00 -12.27 27.34
C ILE A 325 -16.86 -11.43 27.91
N ARG A 326 -16.17 -10.71 27.03
CA ARG A 326 -15.06 -9.82 27.39
C ARG A 326 -15.32 -8.41 26.88
N ARG A 327 -14.76 -7.42 27.57
CA ARG A 327 -14.85 -6.02 27.21
C ARG A 327 -13.66 -5.62 26.33
N ASN A 328 -13.94 -5.19 25.11
CA ASN A 328 -12.94 -4.91 24.09
C ASN A 328 -12.69 -3.41 23.97
N PHE A 329 -11.43 -3.03 24.04
CA PHE A 329 -10.96 -1.66 23.86
C PHE A 329 -10.17 -1.55 22.57
N LEU A 330 -10.64 -0.72 21.63
CA LEU A 330 -9.91 -0.47 20.39
C LEU A 330 -8.73 0.46 20.65
N ARG A 331 -7.54 0.14 20.16
CA ARG A 331 -6.34 0.97 20.30
C ARG A 331 -5.64 1.14 18.97
N ILE A 332 -5.39 2.37 18.57
CA ILE A 332 -4.69 2.69 17.33
C ILE A 332 -3.20 2.55 17.60
N ILE A 333 -2.59 1.48 17.08
CA ILE A 333 -1.19 1.16 17.36
C ILE A 333 -0.27 1.78 16.31
N THR A 334 -0.57 1.58 15.03
CA THR A 334 0.21 2.17 13.93
C THR A 334 -0.66 2.79 12.87
N HIS A 335 -0.16 3.87 12.29
CA HIS A 335 -0.78 4.53 11.16
C HIS A 335 0.26 4.85 10.08
N LEU A 336 0.10 4.18 8.93
CA LEU A 336 0.96 4.30 7.76
C LEU A 336 0.21 4.95 6.62
N MET A 337 0.62 6.15 6.24
CA MET A 337 0.11 6.84 5.06
C MET A 337 1.26 7.40 4.22
N ASP A 338 1.23 7.13 2.91
CA ASP A 338 2.11 7.83 1.97
C ASP A 338 1.55 9.23 1.70
N TYR A 339 1.90 10.19 2.55
CA TYR A 339 1.62 11.57 2.25
C TYR A 339 2.56 12.05 1.15
N GLN A 340 2.01 12.55 0.04
CA GLN A 340 2.79 13.20 -1.01
C GLN A 340 3.49 14.46 -0.45
N GLU A 341 4.72 14.27 0.03
CA GLU A 341 5.61 15.32 0.50
C GLU A 341 6.23 16.03 -0.71
N ASN A 342 6.00 17.34 -0.83
CA ASN A 342 6.73 18.20 -1.76
C ASN A 342 7.43 19.31 -0.95
N ASN A 343 8.74 19.45 -1.12
CA ASN A 343 9.59 20.35 -0.34
C ASN A 343 9.16 21.82 -0.46
N VAL A 344 8.77 22.27 -1.65
CA VAL A 344 8.25 23.64 -1.89
C VAL A 344 7.01 23.94 -1.03
N VAL A 345 6.22 22.91 -0.74
CA VAL A 345 4.99 23.03 0.03
C VAL A 345 5.27 23.00 1.54
N LYS A 346 6.35 22.33 1.99
CA LYS A 346 6.80 22.37 3.40
C LYS A 346 7.28 23.77 3.79
N ASP A 347 8.07 24.43 2.95
CA ASP A 347 8.62 25.76 3.26
C ASP A 347 7.54 26.84 3.32
N THR A 348 6.49 26.71 2.50
CA THR A 348 5.39 27.68 2.43
C THR A 348 4.31 27.44 3.48
N LEU A 349 4.04 26.18 3.85
CA LEU A 349 2.96 25.82 4.79
C LEU A 349 3.45 25.46 6.19
N GLY A 350 4.75 25.25 6.38
CA GLY A 350 5.38 25.12 7.71
C GLY A 350 5.06 26.30 8.63
N PRO A 351 5.13 27.56 8.16
CA PRO A 351 4.72 28.73 8.93
C PRO A 351 3.23 28.74 9.29
N ARG A 352 2.36 28.17 8.43
CA ARG A 352 0.90 28.10 8.62
C ARG A 352 0.42 26.79 9.25
N SER A 353 1.34 25.90 9.64
CA SER A 353 1.06 24.58 10.24
C SER A 353 0.02 23.71 9.50
N SER A 354 -0.23 23.93 8.21
CA SER A 354 -1.32 23.29 7.44
C SER A 354 -0.93 21.94 6.83
N THR A 355 -0.13 21.15 7.54
CA THR A 355 0.27 19.79 7.10
C THR A 355 -0.72 18.74 7.61
N PRO A 356 -0.93 17.62 6.88
CA PRO A 356 -1.94 16.62 7.22
C PRO A 356 -1.82 15.95 8.59
N ILE A 357 -0.72 16.19 9.29
CA ILE A 357 -0.39 15.59 10.57
C ILE A 357 -1.26 16.18 11.69
N ARG A 358 -1.75 17.42 11.54
CA ARG A 358 -2.40 18.17 12.63
C ARG A 358 -3.89 17.95 12.85
N VAL A 359 -4.66 17.23 12.01
CA VAL A 359 -6.11 17.06 12.28
C VAL A 359 -6.36 15.99 13.33
N TRP A 360 -5.54 14.95 13.32
CA TRP A 360 -5.53 13.99 14.42
C TRP A 360 -5.10 14.66 15.72
N THR A 361 -4.23 15.67 15.71
CA THR A 361 -3.66 16.23 16.95
C THR A 361 -4.73 16.83 17.91
N PRO A 362 -5.61 17.78 17.53
CA PRO A 362 -6.68 18.27 18.39
C PRO A 362 -7.63 17.16 18.84
N TYR A 363 -8.07 16.32 17.90
CA TYR A 363 -8.96 15.20 18.18
C TYR A 363 -8.33 14.20 19.17
N SER A 364 -7.06 13.87 18.99
CA SER A 364 -6.31 12.93 19.83
C SER A 364 -6.06 13.50 21.23
N LEU A 365 -5.71 14.79 21.32
CA LEU A 365 -5.50 15.49 22.59
C LEU A 365 -6.79 15.61 23.40
N GLU A 366 -7.91 15.92 22.75
CA GLU A 366 -9.23 15.96 23.38
C GLU A 366 -9.64 14.59 23.94
N HIS A 367 -9.29 13.52 23.24
CA HIS A 367 -9.67 12.15 23.57
C HIS A 367 -8.52 11.32 24.18
N GLY A 368 -7.52 11.99 24.77
CA GLY A 368 -6.52 11.35 25.63
C GLY A 368 -5.58 10.35 24.95
N PHE A 369 -5.35 10.44 23.64
CA PHE A 369 -4.35 9.63 22.93
C PHE A 369 -3.40 10.50 22.11
N ASP A 370 -2.15 10.06 21.92
CA ASP A 370 -1.15 10.82 21.16
C ASP A 370 -0.96 10.20 19.78
N TYR A 371 -1.56 10.83 18.77
CA TYR A 371 -1.43 10.37 17.38
C TYR A 371 0.03 10.33 16.89
N HIS A 372 0.92 11.19 17.38
CA HIS A 372 2.31 11.23 16.90
C HIS A 372 3.07 9.95 17.23
N GLN A 373 2.65 9.23 18.26
CA GLN A 373 3.25 7.94 18.63
C GLN A 373 2.91 6.88 17.57
N THR A 374 1.70 6.91 17.01
CA THR A 374 1.23 5.93 16.01
C THR A 374 1.95 6.00 14.66
N ILE A 375 2.65 7.10 14.37
CA ILE A 375 3.39 7.28 13.12
C ILE A 375 4.68 6.47 13.16
N VAL A 376 4.86 5.60 12.16
CA VAL A 376 6.02 4.72 12.02
C VAL A 376 6.66 4.87 10.63
N PRO A 377 8.00 4.76 10.50
CA PRO A 377 8.68 4.88 9.22
C PRO A 377 8.52 3.60 8.40
N ASP A 378 8.17 3.76 7.12
CA ASP A 378 8.02 2.62 6.21
C ASP A 378 9.31 2.30 5.44
N VAL A 379 9.81 1.08 5.63
CA VAL A 379 11.07 0.61 5.03
C VAL A 379 11.02 0.59 3.51
N MET A 380 9.84 0.33 2.94
CA MET A 380 9.66 0.29 1.49
C MET A 380 9.78 1.70 0.90
N HIS A 381 8.92 2.64 1.31
CA HIS A 381 8.91 4.00 0.72
C HIS A 381 10.11 4.87 1.12
N LYS A 382 10.65 4.69 2.34
CA LYS A 382 11.76 5.51 2.84
C LYS A 382 13.12 4.87 2.55
N GLY A 383 13.26 3.55 2.77
CA GLY A 383 14.49 2.81 2.53
C GLY A 383 14.69 2.42 1.07
N GLU A 384 13.88 1.47 0.59
CA GLU A 384 14.04 0.81 -0.71
C GLU A 384 13.77 1.77 -1.89
N LEU A 385 12.57 2.35 -1.98
CA LEU A 385 12.19 3.28 -3.05
C LEU A 385 12.71 4.70 -2.84
N GLY A 386 13.12 5.01 -1.61
CA GLY A 386 13.59 6.32 -1.20
C GLY A 386 15.09 6.47 -1.33
N VAL A 387 15.79 6.07 -0.27
CA VAL A 387 17.24 6.25 -0.13
C VAL A 387 18.01 5.35 -1.09
N PHE A 388 17.71 4.06 -1.15
CA PHE A 388 18.44 3.13 -2.02
C PHE A 388 18.31 3.52 -3.49
N LYS A 389 17.09 3.77 -3.97
CA LYS A 389 16.86 4.27 -5.33
C LYS A 389 17.68 5.54 -5.65
N ALA A 390 17.76 6.49 -4.72
CA ALA A 390 18.54 7.71 -4.91
C ALA A 390 20.05 7.42 -5.01
N ILE A 391 20.56 6.52 -4.16
CA ILE A 391 21.95 6.07 -4.19
C ILE A 391 22.25 5.36 -5.51
N PHE A 392 21.40 4.41 -5.91
CA PHE A 392 21.57 3.65 -7.15
C PHE A 392 21.57 4.54 -8.40
N ILE A 393 20.66 5.52 -8.48
CA ILE A 393 20.66 6.53 -9.54
C ILE A 393 22.00 7.28 -9.57
N HIS A 394 22.54 7.66 -8.42
CA HIS A 394 23.80 8.38 -8.37
C HIS A 394 25.01 7.50 -8.73
N LEU A 395 25.01 6.22 -8.36
CA LEU A 395 26.01 5.25 -8.80
C LEU A 395 26.01 5.10 -10.33
N LEU A 396 24.84 5.06 -10.97
CA LEU A 396 24.76 5.04 -12.44
C LEU A 396 25.36 6.30 -13.08
N ARG A 397 25.18 7.47 -12.44
CA ARG A 397 25.80 8.71 -12.91
C ARG A 397 27.32 8.69 -12.76
N LEU A 398 27.83 8.05 -11.70
CA LEU A 398 29.27 7.85 -11.50
C LEU A 398 29.85 6.91 -12.55
N LEU A 399 29.19 5.76 -12.82
CA LEU A 399 29.63 4.84 -13.87
C LEU A 399 29.68 5.54 -15.22
N ASN A 400 28.62 6.25 -15.61
CA ASN A 400 28.61 7.05 -16.85
C ASN A 400 29.68 8.15 -16.91
N ALA A 401 30.18 8.63 -15.77
CA ALA A 401 31.26 9.62 -15.72
C ALA A 401 32.65 8.99 -15.86
N ILE A 402 32.80 7.71 -15.51
CA ILE A 402 34.03 6.93 -15.68
C ILE A 402 34.07 6.34 -17.09
N ASP A 403 33.12 5.46 -17.40
CA ASP A 403 32.96 4.82 -18.70
C ASP A 403 31.49 4.39 -18.93
N LEU A 404 30.98 4.63 -20.13
CA LEU A 404 29.64 4.20 -20.53
C LEU A 404 29.52 2.67 -20.56
N ASP A 405 30.60 1.95 -20.85
CA ASP A 405 30.63 0.49 -20.90
C ASP A 405 30.42 -0.16 -19.52
N ASP A 406 30.74 0.55 -18.43
CA ASP A 406 30.54 0.06 -17.06
C ASP A 406 29.05 -0.14 -16.72
N VAL A 407 28.15 0.64 -17.33
CA VAL A 407 26.70 0.45 -17.17
C VAL A 407 26.22 -0.81 -17.90
N VAL A 408 26.86 -1.17 -19.01
CA VAL A 408 26.57 -2.41 -19.74
C VAL A 408 27.02 -3.62 -18.92
N GLU A 409 28.22 -3.55 -18.35
CA GLU A 409 28.76 -4.58 -17.47
C GLU A 409 27.90 -4.74 -16.19
N LEU A 410 27.43 -3.64 -15.59
CA LEU A 410 26.51 -3.69 -14.46
C LEU A 410 25.24 -4.48 -14.81
N ASN A 411 24.64 -4.21 -15.97
CA ASN A 411 23.45 -4.93 -16.43
C ASN A 411 23.74 -6.42 -16.65
N TYR A 412 24.89 -6.76 -17.25
CA TYR A 412 25.30 -8.14 -17.45
C TYR A 412 25.48 -8.90 -16.12
N ARG A 413 26.08 -8.25 -15.12
CA ARG A 413 26.23 -8.83 -13.78
C ARG A 413 24.91 -9.10 -13.10
N TYR A 414 23.96 -8.16 -13.16
CA TYR A 414 22.62 -8.40 -12.62
C TYR A 414 21.89 -9.55 -13.32
N GLN A 415 22.00 -9.64 -14.65
CA GLN A 415 21.40 -10.77 -15.39
C GLN A 415 22.01 -12.12 -15.03
N SER A 416 23.28 -12.14 -14.62
CA SER A 416 24.01 -13.35 -14.25
C SER A 416 23.66 -13.85 -12.84
N ILE A 417 22.91 -13.08 -12.05
CA ILE A 417 22.48 -13.49 -10.71
C ILE A 417 21.39 -14.56 -10.86
N PRO A 418 21.60 -15.78 -10.31
CA PRO A 418 20.57 -16.81 -10.33
C PRO A 418 19.39 -16.40 -9.45
N THR A 419 18.20 -16.88 -9.80
CA THR A 419 17.03 -16.74 -8.94
C THR A 419 17.26 -17.45 -7.60
N PHE A 420 16.83 -16.84 -6.49
CA PHE A 420 16.93 -17.42 -5.16
C PHE A 420 15.55 -17.50 -4.49
N GLY A 421 15.21 -18.68 -3.99
CA GLY A 421 13.88 -18.97 -3.45
C GLY A 421 12.76 -18.88 -4.50
N CYS A 422 11.51 -19.07 -4.06
CA CYS A 422 10.34 -18.90 -4.94
C CYS A 422 10.04 -17.41 -5.23
N ASP A 423 10.44 -16.51 -4.32
CA ASP A 423 10.07 -15.09 -4.37
C ASP A 423 11.16 -14.11 -3.87
N THR A 424 12.35 -14.59 -3.45
CA THR A 424 13.34 -13.75 -2.74
C THR A 424 14.28 -12.98 -3.66
N ILE A 425 14.82 -13.62 -4.70
CA ILE A 425 15.55 -12.93 -5.78
C ILE A 425 14.99 -13.45 -7.10
N ARG A 426 14.36 -12.57 -7.86
CA ARG A 426 13.77 -12.89 -9.16
C ARG A 426 14.77 -12.64 -10.29
N LYS A 427 14.40 -13.11 -11.49
CA LYS A 427 15.19 -12.85 -12.69
C LYS A 427 15.18 -11.36 -13.00
N PHE A 428 16.35 -10.74 -13.01
CA PHE A 428 16.50 -9.32 -13.34
C PHE A 428 16.19 -9.04 -14.83
N PRO A 429 15.63 -7.85 -15.15
CA PRO A 429 15.42 -7.43 -16.52
C PRO A 429 16.74 -7.20 -17.25
N LEU A 430 16.69 -7.20 -18.59
CA LEU A 430 17.88 -7.01 -19.44
C LEU A 430 18.63 -5.71 -19.14
N ALA A 431 17.90 -4.64 -18.82
CA ALA A 431 18.47 -3.34 -18.48
C ALA A 431 18.00 -2.91 -17.09
N VAL A 432 18.68 -3.39 -16.04
CA VAL A 432 18.42 -2.96 -14.64
C VAL A 432 18.69 -1.47 -14.47
N SER A 433 19.74 -0.95 -15.12
CA SER A 433 20.07 0.48 -15.11
C SER A 433 18.98 1.36 -15.72
N ALA A 434 18.10 0.80 -16.55
CA ALA A 434 16.98 1.53 -17.13
C ALA A 434 15.89 1.85 -16.10
N MET A 435 15.75 1.04 -15.04
CA MET A 435 14.74 1.15 -13.98
C MET A 435 13.31 1.32 -14.49
N GLU A 436 12.96 0.62 -15.58
CA GLU A 436 11.63 0.69 -16.19
C GLU A 436 10.72 -0.43 -15.70
N LYS A 437 9.45 -0.07 -15.43
CA LYS A 437 8.40 -1.02 -15.01
C LYS A 437 8.74 -1.84 -13.76
N LEU A 438 9.62 -1.30 -12.90
CA LEU A 438 9.96 -1.90 -11.62
C LEU A 438 8.87 -1.62 -10.57
N ALA A 439 8.41 -2.67 -9.91
CA ALA A 439 7.62 -2.62 -8.68
C ALA A 439 8.53 -2.39 -7.47
N ALA A 440 7.95 -2.11 -6.30
CA ALA A 440 8.71 -1.83 -5.08
C ALA A 440 9.72 -2.93 -4.73
N ARG A 441 9.25 -4.19 -4.74
CA ARG A 441 10.04 -5.40 -4.51
C ARG A 441 11.26 -5.53 -5.43
N ASP A 442 11.22 -5.00 -6.64
CA ASP A 442 12.34 -5.15 -7.57
C ASP A 442 13.53 -4.28 -7.12
N TYR A 443 13.27 -3.16 -6.42
CA TYR A 443 14.32 -2.35 -5.79
C TYR A 443 14.93 -3.07 -4.58
N GLU A 444 14.14 -3.84 -3.85
CA GLU A 444 14.66 -4.70 -2.77
C GLU A 444 15.60 -5.78 -3.35
N ASP A 445 15.16 -6.52 -4.36
CA ASP A 445 15.97 -7.53 -5.04
C ASP A 445 17.30 -6.93 -5.58
N MET A 446 17.26 -5.70 -6.09
CA MET A 446 18.45 -5.01 -6.58
C MET A 446 19.48 -4.66 -5.48
N LEU A 447 19.05 -4.46 -4.24
CA LEU A 447 19.92 -4.09 -3.12
C LEU A 447 20.68 -5.30 -2.55
N GLN A 448 20.00 -6.44 -2.40
CA GLN A 448 20.54 -7.65 -1.77
C GLN A 448 21.90 -8.16 -2.33
N PRO A 449 22.17 -8.14 -3.65
CA PRO A 449 23.42 -8.65 -4.21
C PRO A 449 24.58 -7.64 -4.24
N LEU A 450 24.33 -6.35 -4.00
CA LEU A 450 25.35 -5.31 -4.12
C LEU A 450 26.30 -5.29 -2.92
N ARG A 451 27.42 -6.03 -3.04
CA ARG A 451 28.55 -5.96 -2.09
C ARG A 451 29.17 -4.55 -1.98
N VAL A 452 29.10 -3.75 -3.05
CA VAL A 452 29.68 -2.38 -3.12
C VAL A 452 28.91 -1.39 -2.22
N LEU A 453 27.67 -1.69 -1.86
CA LEU A 453 26.87 -0.92 -0.91
C LEU A 453 26.77 -1.63 0.44
N PHE A 454 27.90 -2.12 0.94
CA PHE A 454 27.96 -2.93 2.16
C PHE A 454 27.20 -2.31 3.33
N ASP A 455 27.37 -1.00 3.59
CA ASP A 455 26.71 -0.33 4.72
C ASP A 455 25.19 -0.20 4.54
N VAL A 456 24.72 0.06 3.30
CA VAL A 456 23.28 0.15 3.01
C VAL A 456 22.64 -1.23 3.14
N ASN A 457 23.29 -2.26 2.60
CA ASN A 457 22.81 -3.63 2.66
C ASN A 457 22.84 -4.17 4.09
N SER A 458 23.88 -3.86 4.86
CA SER A 458 23.97 -4.22 6.29
C SER A 458 22.86 -3.55 7.10
N TRP A 459 22.58 -2.27 6.84
CA TRP A 459 21.47 -1.57 7.46
C TRP A 459 20.12 -2.20 7.10
N HIS A 460 19.87 -2.44 5.80
CA HIS A 460 18.60 -3.02 5.32
C HIS A 460 18.37 -4.43 5.86
N SER A 461 19.39 -5.29 5.81
CA SER A 461 19.34 -6.65 6.35
C SER A 461 19.07 -6.66 7.86
N SER A 462 19.68 -5.72 8.59
CA SER A 462 19.48 -5.60 10.03
C SER A 462 18.11 -5.03 10.38
N ALA A 463 17.59 -4.06 9.61
CA ALA A 463 16.28 -3.47 9.82
C ALA A 463 15.13 -4.45 9.51
N LYS A 464 15.32 -5.37 8.54
CA LYS A 464 14.33 -6.39 8.14
C LYS A 464 14.50 -7.73 8.86
N LEU A 465 15.22 -7.78 9.98
CA LEU A 465 15.22 -8.98 10.81
C LEU A 465 13.80 -9.28 11.26
N ARG A 466 13.36 -10.53 11.08
CA ARG A 466 12.01 -10.98 11.47
C ARG A 466 11.84 -11.17 12.98
N SER A 467 12.92 -11.04 13.72
CA SER A 467 12.97 -11.13 15.17
C SER A 467 14.15 -10.31 15.65
N HIS A 468 13.89 -9.38 16.56
CA HIS A 468 14.90 -8.54 17.17
C HIS A 468 15.10 -8.88 18.64
N ARG A 469 16.28 -8.54 19.13
CA ARG A 469 16.65 -8.45 20.55
C ARG A 469 17.18 -7.06 20.81
N LEU A 470 17.21 -6.65 22.08
CA LEU A 470 17.79 -5.36 22.46
C LEU A 470 19.23 -5.18 21.96
N THR A 471 20.02 -6.26 21.91
CA THR A 471 21.37 -6.26 21.33
C THR A 471 21.37 -5.97 19.84
N THR A 472 20.53 -6.66 19.06
CA THR A 472 20.43 -6.42 17.60
C THR A 472 19.88 -5.03 17.26
N VAL A 473 19.04 -4.46 18.13
CA VAL A 473 18.56 -3.07 17.96
C VAL A 473 19.70 -2.09 18.20
N ALA A 474 20.53 -2.31 19.22
CA ALA A 474 21.74 -1.53 19.47
C ALA A 474 22.76 -1.67 18.33
N GLU A 475 22.91 -2.86 17.76
CA GLU A 475 23.72 -3.09 16.56
C GLU A 475 23.19 -2.31 15.36
N LEU A 476 21.87 -2.32 15.13
CA LEU A 476 21.23 -1.54 14.07
C LEU A 476 21.47 -0.03 14.26
N GLU A 477 21.47 0.47 15.49
CA GLU A 477 21.80 1.87 15.80
C GLU A 477 23.24 2.20 15.38
N ASN A 478 24.19 1.33 15.72
CA ASN A 478 25.59 1.50 15.32
C ASN A 478 25.75 1.43 13.79
N ILE A 479 25.10 0.48 13.12
CA ILE A 479 25.10 0.36 11.66
C ILE A 479 24.49 1.61 11.01
N THR A 480 23.41 2.16 11.59
CA THR A 480 22.80 3.40 11.10
C THR A 480 23.77 4.58 11.21
N ARG A 481 24.51 4.68 12.32
CA ARG A 481 25.56 5.70 12.50
C ARG A 481 26.68 5.54 11.48
N GLN A 482 27.15 4.31 11.25
CA GLN A 482 28.19 3.99 10.27
C GLN A 482 27.74 4.35 8.86
N LEU A 483 26.54 3.94 8.45
CA LEU A 483 25.94 4.31 7.17
C LEU A 483 25.90 5.83 6.97
N GLY A 484 25.49 6.58 8.01
CA GLY A 484 25.51 8.04 7.96
C GLY A 484 26.90 8.63 7.76
N ILE A 485 27.94 8.06 8.38
CA ILE A 485 29.34 8.47 8.19
C ILE A 485 29.79 8.17 6.76
N SER A 486 29.54 6.96 6.27
CA SER A 486 29.92 6.53 4.93
C SER A 486 29.24 7.36 3.84
N LEU A 487 27.96 7.70 3.99
CA LEU A 487 27.27 8.60 3.06
C LEU A 487 27.85 10.02 3.07
N ARG A 488 28.21 10.57 4.23
CA ARG A 488 28.88 11.87 4.30
C ARG A 488 30.26 11.84 3.62
N LYS A 489 31.04 10.78 3.83
CA LYS A 489 32.33 10.58 3.14
C LYS A 489 32.15 10.44 1.63
N PHE A 490 31.16 9.66 1.20
CA PHE A 490 30.84 9.49 -0.21
C PHE A 490 30.52 10.83 -0.89
N VAL A 491 29.73 11.70 -0.25
CA VAL A 491 29.44 13.04 -0.78
C VAL A 491 30.68 13.93 -0.78
N ALA A 492 31.42 13.98 0.32
CA ALA A 492 32.55 14.90 0.46
C ALA A 492 33.78 14.50 -0.37
N SER A 493 33.95 13.21 -0.69
CA SER A 493 35.13 12.73 -1.42
C SER A 493 34.76 12.29 -2.84
N THR A 494 33.92 11.25 -2.97
CA THR A 494 33.61 10.65 -4.26
C THR A 494 32.77 11.58 -5.14
N CYS A 495 31.71 12.20 -4.61
CA CYS A 495 30.87 13.08 -5.43
C CYS A 495 31.59 14.38 -5.83
N GLU A 496 32.58 14.85 -5.06
CA GLU A 496 33.39 16.01 -5.42
C GLU A 496 34.37 15.68 -6.55
N GLU A 497 34.98 14.50 -6.52
CA GLU A 497 36.00 14.05 -7.49
C GLU A 497 35.44 13.82 -8.91
N PHE A 498 34.24 13.26 -9.05
CA PHE A 498 33.65 12.93 -10.36
C PHE A 498 32.69 14.01 -10.87
N ASP A 499 32.80 14.40 -12.15
CA ASP A 499 31.83 15.29 -12.81
C ASP A 499 30.59 14.52 -13.30
N THR A 500 29.73 14.15 -12.37
CA THR A 500 28.49 13.43 -12.68
C THR A 500 27.49 14.31 -13.42
N LYS A 501 26.95 13.80 -14.54
CA LYS A 501 25.87 14.47 -15.30
C LYS A 501 24.52 13.81 -15.03
N PRO A 502 23.39 14.53 -15.20
CA PRO A 502 22.07 13.92 -15.13
C PRO A 502 21.95 12.81 -16.17
N LEU A 503 21.27 11.71 -15.82
CA LEU A 503 21.04 10.62 -16.78
C LEU A 503 20.21 11.15 -17.95
N GLU A 504 20.41 10.61 -19.17
CA GLU A 504 19.68 11.02 -20.37
C GLU A 504 18.16 11.01 -20.17
N LYS A 505 17.65 10.02 -19.42
CA LYS A 505 16.23 9.93 -19.06
C LYS A 505 15.74 11.10 -18.21
N GLU A 506 16.57 11.58 -17.28
CA GLU A 506 16.25 12.74 -16.45
C GLU A 506 16.19 14.02 -17.30
N VAL A 507 17.14 14.16 -18.23
CA VAL A 507 17.17 15.25 -19.20
C VAL A 507 15.93 15.21 -20.10
N ALA A 508 15.61 14.04 -20.67
CA ALA A 508 14.43 13.83 -21.51
C ALA A 508 13.11 14.10 -20.76
N LYS A 509 13.01 13.65 -19.50
CA LYS A 509 11.85 13.92 -18.63
C LYS A 509 11.71 15.41 -18.32
N LYS A 510 12.83 16.11 -18.05
CA LYS A 510 12.86 17.57 -17.82
C LYS A 510 12.47 18.32 -19.10
N ALA A 511 12.95 17.89 -20.26
CA ALA A 511 12.59 18.45 -21.56
C ALA A 511 11.09 18.27 -21.86
N ARG A 512 10.53 17.06 -21.67
CA ARG A 512 9.08 16.81 -21.79
C ARG A 512 8.25 17.67 -20.86
N ARG A 513 8.68 17.85 -19.60
CA ARG A 513 8.01 18.76 -18.64
C ARG A 513 8.07 20.21 -19.08
N LYS A 514 9.23 20.69 -19.56
CA LYS A 514 9.38 22.05 -20.12
C LYS A 514 8.49 22.25 -21.34
N ALA A 515 8.44 21.28 -22.25
CA ALA A 515 7.58 21.30 -23.43
C ALA A 515 6.09 21.32 -23.03
N ALA A 516 5.66 20.49 -22.08
CA ALA A 516 4.29 20.49 -21.57
C ALA A 516 3.94 21.81 -20.86
N ALA A 517 4.87 22.43 -20.13
CA ALA A 517 4.67 23.73 -19.51
C ALA A 517 4.56 24.85 -20.55
N LYS A 518 5.40 24.84 -21.60
CA LYS A 518 5.32 25.78 -22.73
C LYS A 518 4.01 25.60 -23.51
N ALA A 519 3.58 24.37 -23.78
CA ALA A 519 2.30 24.08 -24.43
C ALA A 519 1.11 24.59 -23.60
N LYS A 520 1.16 24.45 -22.27
CA LYS A 520 0.13 25.01 -21.36
C LYS A 520 0.15 26.54 -21.32
N ALA A 521 1.31 27.17 -21.40
CA ALA A 521 1.43 28.63 -21.46
C ALA A 521 0.98 29.21 -22.82
N GLY A 522 1.15 28.46 -23.91
CA GLY A 522 0.65 28.83 -25.24
C GLY A 522 -0.87 28.63 -25.41
N ALA A 523 -1.49 27.75 -24.62
CA ALA A 523 -2.93 27.51 -24.63
C ALA A 523 -3.74 28.53 -23.81
N SER A 524 -3.12 29.21 -22.84
CA SER A 524 -3.71 30.35 -22.15
C SER A 524 -3.49 31.63 -22.98
N GLY A 525 -4.30 31.79 -24.03
CA GLY A 525 -4.37 33.02 -24.81
C GLY A 525 -4.96 34.17 -24.00
N VAL A 526 -4.17 34.77 -23.12
CA VAL A 526 -4.45 36.10 -22.58
C VAL A 526 -3.25 36.99 -22.94
N ASN A 527 -3.48 37.90 -23.89
CA ASN A 527 -2.60 39.02 -24.19
C ASN A 527 -2.39 39.83 -22.90
N LYS A 528 -1.30 39.57 -22.17
CA LYS A 528 -0.75 40.56 -21.23
C LYS A 528 0.34 41.33 -21.97
N GLY A 529 0.09 42.62 -22.13
CA GLY A 529 0.93 43.58 -22.85
C GLY A 529 2.38 43.60 -22.35
N LYS A 530 3.26 44.02 -23.27
CA LYS A 530 4.70 44.23 -23.10
C LYS A 530 5.04 44.86 -21.75
N ALA A 531 5.52 44.05 -20.80
CA ALA A 531 6.34 44.53 -19.70
C ALA A 531 7.81 44.40 -20.11
N ARG A 532 8.49 45.55 -20.07
CA ARG A 532 9.87 45.84 -20.47
C ARG A 532 10.87 44.77 -20.01
N ALA A 533 11.58 44.18 -20.96
CA ALA A 533 12.74 43.34 -20.71
C ALA A 533 13.81 44.15 -19.97
N LYS A 534 14.33 43.60 -18.86
CA LYS A 534 15.63 43.99 -18.32
C LYS A 534 16.72 43.33 -19.17
N PRO A 535 17.85 43.98 -19.44
CA PRO A 535 18.95 43.36 -20.16
C PRO A 535 19.54 42.27 -19.25
N GLU A 536 19.49 41.02 -19.69
CA GLU A 536 20.39 39.99 -19.18
C GLU A 536 21.75 40.28 -19.81
N ASP A 537 22.76 40.53 -18.97
CA ASP A 537 24.14 40.62 -19.39
C ASP A 537 24.53 39.30 -20.07
N ASP A 538 24.92 39.42 -21.33
CA ASP A 538 25.57 38.39 -22.12
C ASP A 538 26.82 37.88 -21.40
N LYS A 539 26.69 36.74 -20.74
CA LYS A 539 27.80 35.80 -20.56
C LYS A 539 27.50 34.55 -21.37
N GLU A 540 27.97 34.56 -22.61
CA GLU A 540 28.31 33.34 -23.35
C GLU A 540 29.18 32.45 -22.44
N GLY A 541 28.63 31.30 -22.01
CA GLY A 541 29.31 30.48 -21.01
C GLY A 541 28.60 29.17 -20.68
N SER A 542 28.86 28.15 -21.51
CA SER A 542 28.60 26.71 -21.30
C SER A 542 27.14 26.24 -21.31
N ASP A 543 26.73 25.66 -22.45
CA ASP A 543 25.58 24.77 -22.58
C ASP A 543 25.84 23.37 -21.93
N ALA A 544 26.77 23.31 -20.97
CA ALA A 544 27.11 22.09 -20.27
C ALA A 544 26.05 21.79 -19.21
N PRO A 545 25.49 20.56 -19.16
CA PRO A 545 24.51 20.21 -18.14
C PRO A 545 25.14 20.33 -16.75
N ALA A 546 24.51 21.13 -15.87
CA ALA A 546 24.96 21.33 -14.49
C ALA A 546 25.23 19.99 -13.78
N LYS A 547 26.34 19.92 -13.02
CA LYS A 547 26.77 18.75 -12.25
C LYS A 547 25.64 18.23 -11.35
N ALA A 548 25.34 16.95 -11.46
CA ALA A 548 24.20 16.30 -10.81
C ALA A 548 24.56 15.79 -9.41
N GLN A 549 24.42 16.65 -8.40
CA GLN A 549 24.78 16.32 -7.01
C GLN A 549 23.83 15.31 -6.33
N PHE A 550 24.37 14.55 -5.37
CA PHE A 550 23.60 13.69 -4.48
C PHE A 550 23.04 14.51 -3.30
N ASN A 551 21.71 14.50 -3.10
CA ASN A 551 21.08 15.24 -2.02
C ASN A 551 20.88 14.37 -0.77
N MET A 552 21.63 14.66 0.28
CA MET A 552 21.48 14.00 1.59
C MET A 552 20.43 14.64 2.50
N LEU A 553 20.04 15.90 2.27
CA LEU A 553 19.11 16.65 3.11
C LEU A 553 17.66 16.28 2.79
N THR A 554 17.34 15.00 2.94
CA THR A 554 16.00 14.46 2.71
C THR A 554 15.47 13.83 3.98
N TYR A 555 14.19 14.09 4.27
CA TYR A 555 13.52 13.46 5.41
C TYR A 555 13.65 11.92 5.39
N LYS A 556 13.61 11.30 4.20
CA LYS A 556 13.73 9.85 4.05
C LYS A 556 15.04 9.31 4.64
N LEU A 557 16.15 10.02 4.44
CA LEU A 557 17.45 9.62 4.99
C LEU A 557 17.50 9.85 6.51
N HIS A 558 16.98 10.99 6.98
CA HIS A 558 16.91 11.27 8.43
C HIS A 558 16.01 10.28 9.18
N ALA A 559 14.98 9.74 8.51
CA ALA A 559 14.07 8.77 9.10
C ALA A 559 14.73 7.43 9.46
N PHE A 560 15.93 7.12 8.92
CA PHE A 560 16.65 5.88 9.24
C PHE A 560 16.98 5.76 10.73
N GLY A 561 17.25 6.90 11.40
CA GLY A 561 17.52 6.94 12.83
C GLY A 561 16.31 6.56 13.70
N HIS A 562 15.09 6.66 13.18
CA HIS A 562 13.87 6.33 13.94
C HIS A 562 13.55 4.83 13.92
N TYR A 563 14.17 4.02 13.06
CA TYR A 563 13.84 2.59 12.99
C TYR A 563 14.20 1.85 14.27
N THR A 564 15.31 2.19 14.91
CA THR A 564 15.75 1.52 16.14
C THR A 564 14.73 1.71 17.27
N GLU A 565 14.31 2.94 17.50
CA GLU A 565 13.28 3.29 18.48
C GLU A 565 11.95 2.61 18.16
N LYS A 566 11.53 2.67 16.88
CA LYS A 566 10.25 2.08 16.48
C LYS A 566 10.29 0.55 16.52
N ILE A 567 11.39 -0.10 16.19
CA ILE A 567 11.55 -1.55 16.34
C ILE A 567 11.50 -1.95 17.81
N ALA A 568 12.18 -1.19 18.67
CA ALA A 568 12.15 -1.41 20.11
C ALA A 568 10.72 -1.32 20.67
N ARG A 569 9.90 -0.42 20.13
CA ARG A 569 8.56 -0.11 20.65
C ARG A 569 7.42 -0.93 20.03
N TYR A 570 7.45 -1.18 18.72
CA TYR A 570 6.36 -1.78 17.93
C TYR A 570 6.69 -3.21 17.43
N GLY A 571 7.89 -3.72 17.70
CA GLY A 571 8.39 -4.96 17.12
C GLY A 571 8.97 -4.75 15.73
N THR A 572 9.13 -5.83 14.95
CA THR A 572 9.87 -5.81 13.68
C THR A 572 9.18 -4.95 12.61
N THR A 573 9.93 -4.46 11.61
CA THR A 573 9.38 -3.61 10.52
C THR A 573 8.28 -4.29 9.71
N ASP A 574 8.23 -5.63 9.69
CA ASP A 574 7.17 -6.41 9.03
C ASP A 574 5.77 -6.07 9.59
N ASN A 575 5.69 -5.65 10.85
CA ASN A 575 4.44 -5.25 11.51
C ASN A 575 3.85 -3.95 10.95
N TYR A 576 4.68 -3.13 10.31
CA TYR A 576 4.31 -1.81 9.81
C TYR A 576 4.99 -1.48 8.47
N SER A 577 5.13 -2.48 7.61
CA SER A 577 5.60 -2.28 6.24
C SER A 577 4.43 -2.16 5.27
N THR A 578 4.55 -1.22 4.34
CA THR A 578 3.55 -1.07 3.26
C THR A 578 3.66 -2.15 2.18
N GLN A 579 4.69 -3.02 2.23
CA GLN A 579 4.80 -4.19 1.36
C GLN A 579 3.57 -5.11 1.47
N THR A 580 3.05 -5.30 2.70
CA THR A 580 1.84 -6.08 2.96
C THR A 580 0.64 -5.50 2.22
N GLY A 581 0.50 -4.17 2.26
CA GLY A 581 -0.52 -3.45 1.55
C GLY A 581 -0.42 -3.55 0.02
N GLU A 582 0.80 -3.47 -0.52
CA GLU A 582 1.03 -3.64 -1.96
C GLU A 582 0.64 -5.05 -2.45
N LEU A 583 0.71 -6.07 -1.60
CA LEU A 583 0.17 -7.39 -1.91
C LEU A 583 -1.36 -7.36 -2.04
N GLU A 584 -2.06 -6.63 -1.16
CA GLU A 584 -3.51 -6.50 -1.22
C GLU A 584 -3.99 -5.71 -2.44
N HIS A 585 -3.21 -4.74 -2.92
CA HIS A 585 -3.47 -4.08 -4.20
C HIS A 585 -3.63 -5.06 -5.37
N ARG A 586 -3.00 -6.25 -5.32
CA ARG A 586 -3.18 -7.27 -6.37
C ARG A 586 -4.59 -7.84 -6.38
N ARG A 587 -5.28 -7.93 -5.24
CA ARG A 587 -6.65 -8.41 -5.14
C ARG A 587 -7.64 -7.38 -5.66
N VAL A 588 -7.50 -6.12 -5.25
CA VAL A 588 -8.28 -5.00 -5.80
C VAL A 588 -8.17 -4.93 -7.33
N LYS A 589 -6.96 -5.10 -7.88
CA LYS A 589 -6.75 -5.14 -9.34
C LYS A 589 -7.38 -6.34 -10.03
N LYS A 590 -7.60 -7.47 -9.32
CA LYS A 590 -8.33 -8.63 -9.85
C LYS A 590 -9.85 -8.42 -9.84
N PHE A 591 -10.37 -7.60 -8.95
CA PHE A 591 -11.80 -7.24 -8.89
C PHE A 591 -12.18 -6.17 -9.92
N TYR A 592 -11.23 -5.34 -10.35
CA TYR A 592 -11.49 -4.28 -11.31
C TYR A 592 -12.08 -4.76 -12.67
N PRO A 593 -11.60 -5.84 -13.31
CA PRO A 593 -12.14 -6.31 -14.58
C PRO A 593 -13.60 -6.80 -14.51
N THR A 594 -14.04 -7.26 -13.35
CA THR A 594 -15.42 -7.74 -13.10
C THR A 594 -16.35 -6.63 -12.61
N ALA A 595 -15.82 -5.47 -12.25
CA ALA A 595 -16.60 -4.31 -11.82
C ALA A 595 -17.08 -3.47 -13.03
N TYR A 596 -18.28 -2.89 -12.90
CA TYR A 596 -18.80 -1.97 -13.91
C TYR A 596 -17.89 -0.74 -14.05
N LYS A 597 -17.39 -0.47 -15.26
CA LYS A 597 -16.28 0.48 -15.47
C LYS A 597 -16.59 1.93 -15.08
N GLN A 598 -17.86 2.35 -15.09
CA GLN A 598 -18.24 3.72 -14.71
C GLN A 598 -18.36 3.89 -13.19
N ASP A 599 -18.73 2.83 -12.46
CA ASP A 599 -18.80 2.81 -10.99
C ASP A 599 -17.98 1.64 -10.41
N TYR A 600 -16.71 1.61 -10.80
CA TYR A 600 -15.81 0.53 -10.43
C TYR A 600 -15.53 0.50 -8.92
N VAL A 601 -15.71 1.61 -8.22
CA VAL A 601 -15.51 1.69 -6.77
C VAL A 601 -16.60 0.91 -6.06
N ALA A 602 -17.88 1.12 -6.42
CA ALA A 602 -18.99 0.34 -5.91
C ALA A 602 -18.84 -1.16 -6.28
N GLY A 603 -18.47 -1.46 -7.52
CA GLY A 603 -18.28 -2.85 -7.95
C GLY A 603 -17.14 -3.57 -7.22
N ILE A 604 -16.07 -2.86 -6.83
CA ILE A 604 -15.00 -3.41 -5.99
C ILE A 604 -15.47 -3.54 -4.53
N ALA A 605 -16.25 -2.59 -4.02
CA ALA A 605 -16.82 -2.65 -2.68
C ALA A 605 -17.70 -3.90 -2.48
N LYS A 606 -18.57 -4.22 -3.46
CA LYS A 606 -19.46 -5.39 -3.45
C LYS A 606 -18.74 -6.74 -3.53
N GLN A 607 -17.51 -6.77 -4.06
CA GLN A 607 -16.72 -8.01 -4.19
C GLN A 607 -15.80 -8.28 -2.99
N GLN A 608 -15.66 -7.29 -2.11
CA GLN A 608 -14.85 -7.36 -0.90
C GLN A 608 -15.63 -8.00 0.22
#